data_AF-A0A2T4IKR9-F1
#
_entry.id   AF-A0A2T4IKR9-F1
#
_cell.length_a   1.000
_cell.length_b   1.000
_cell.length_c   1.000
_cell.angle_alpha   90.00
_cell.angle_beta   90.00
_cell.angle_gamma   90.00
#
_symmetry.space_group_name_H-M   'P 1'
#
loop_
_entity.id
_entity.type
_entity.pdbx_description
1 polymer ?
#
loop_
_entity_poly.entity_id
_entity_poly.type
_entity_poly.pdbx_seq_one_letter_code
_entity_poly.pdbx_strand_id
1 'polypeptide(L)'
;MLEALSRAAFDRDIGRIDPRSAQMYRWSILESSFPILDVLFDHTTAAPLRLRLNCTEWDELPPAIELLDSTGRHLNTAPPNGGGVFNGGPHPNTGRPFVCMRGAREYHVHSSHTTDLWDNYRGMSGMDLGGIVLQLWRAWKRSVG
;
A
#
# COMPACT_ATOMS: atom_id res chain seq x y z
N MET A 1 -2.30 11.41 22.18
CA MET A 1 -2.03 12.64 21.40
C MET A 1 -1.61 12.29 19.97
N LEU A 2 -0.70 11.33 19.77
CA LEU A 2 -0.30 10.84 18.44
C LEU A 2 -1.44 10.19 17.63
N GLU A 3 -2.23 9.30 18.23
CA GLU A 3 -3.33 8.61 17.51
C GLU A 3 -4.35 9.58 16.89
N ALA A 4 -4.71 10.67 17.58
CA ALA A 4 -5.68 11.64 17.07
C ALA A 4 -5.14 12.38 15.84
N LEU A 5 -3.84 12.68 15.81
CA LEU A 5 -3.18 13.28 14.65
C LEU A 5 -3.11 12.27 13.50
N SER A 6 -2.79 11.01 13.79
CA SER A 6 -2.77 9.95 12.79
C SER A 6 -4.13 9.68 12.17
N ARG A 7 -5.17 9.64 13.00
CA ARG A 7 -6.56 9.53 12.56
C ARG A 7 -6.95 10.72 11.68
N ALA A 8 -6.65 11.95 12.09
CA ALA A 8 -6.96 13.13 11.29
C ALA A 8 -6.23 13.14 9.93
N ALA A 9 -4.96 12.74 9.89
CA ALA A 9 -4.20 12.61 8.64
C ALA A 9 -4.75 11.50 7.74
N PHE A 10 -5.14 10.36 8.34
CA PHE A 10 -5.77 9.25 7.63
C PHE A 10 -7.10 9.68 7.02
N ASP A 11 -8.01 10.26 7.82
CA ASP A 11 -9.33 10.69 7.38
C ASP A 11 -9.24 11.73 6.26
N ARG A 12 -8.27 12.66 6.36
CA ARG A 12 -7.95 13.63 5.30
C ARG A 12 -7.58 12.94 3.99
N ASP A 13 -6.73 11.93 4.04
CA ASP A 13 -6.26 11.24 2.84
C ASP A 13 -7.32 10.31 2.26
N ILE A 14 -8.11 9.63 3.10
CA ILE A 14 -9.30 8.88 2.66
C ILE A 14 -10.30 9.80 1.97
N GLY A 15 -10.57 10.99 2.53
CA GLY A 15 -11.46 11.98 1.93
C GLY A 15 -11.00 12.52 0.57
N ARG A 16 -9.74 12.31 0.19
CA ARG A 16 -9.19 12.67 -1.13
C ARG A 16 -9.29 11.55 -2.16
N ILE A 17 -9.62 10.32 -1.76
CA ILE A 17 -9.83 9.21 -2.69
C ILE A 17 -11.18 9.42 -3.39
N ASP A 18 -11.13 9.98 -4.59
CA ASP A 18 -12.32 10.22 -5.40
C ASP A 18 -12.99 8.88 -5.81
N PRO A 19 -14.28 8.66 -5.49
CA PRO A 19 -14.98 7.42 -5.80
C PRO A 19 -15.03 7.09 -7.30
N ARG A 20 -15.09 8.11 -8.17
CA ARG A 20 -15.10 7.90 -9.63
C ARG A 20 -13.76 7.37 -10.12
N SER A 21 -12.67 7.90 -9.56
CA SER A 21 -11.31 7.42 -9.82
C SER A 21 -11.14 5.97 -9.34
N ALA A 22 -11.59 5.64 -8.13
CA ALA A 22 -11.57 4.27 -7.62
C ALA A 22 -12.34 3.30 -8.54
N GLN A 23 -13.53 3.70 -9.00
CA GLN A 23 -14.31 2.93 -9.97
C GLN A 23 -13.59 2.76 -11.31
N MET A 24 -13.00 3.83 -11.84
CA MET A 24 -12.22 3.82 -13.09
C MET A 24 -11.04 2.85 -13.02
N TYR A 25 -10.37 2.78 -11.87
CA TYR A 25 -9.25 1.86 -11.64
C TYR A 25 -9.68 0.45 -11.21
N ARG A 26 -10.99 0.19 -11.09
CA ARG A 26 -11.57 -1.07 -10.59
C ARG A 26 -11.04 -1.46 -9.21
N TRP A 27 -10.97 -0.47 -8.33
CA TRP A 27 -10.68 -0.69 -6.92
C TRP A 27 -11.97 -0.97 -6.18
N SER A 28 -11.94 -1.98 -5.32
CA SER A 28 -12.96 -2.18 -4.29
C SER A 28 -12.35 -1.84 -2.95
N ILE A 29 -12.82 -0.76 -2.31
CA ILE A 29 -12.43 -0.41 -0.94
C ILE A 29 -13.25 -1.30 -0.01
N LEU A 30 -12.58 -2.26 0.63
CA LEU A 30 -13.18 -3.23 1.55
C LEU A 30 -13.29 -2.66 2.97
N GLU A 31 -12.34 -1.82 3.36
CA GLU A 31 -12.32 -1.10 4.64
C GLU A 31 -11.61 0.24 4.47
N SER A 32 -12.11 1.29 5.13
CA SER A 32 -11.51 2.62 5.12
C SER A 32 -11.67 3.32 6.47
N SER A 33 -11.69 2.56 7.55
CA SER A 33 -11.80 3.05 8.92
C SER A 33 -10.43 3.00 9.59
N PHE A 34 -9.99 4.12 10.19
CA PHE A 34 -8.70 4.17 10.85
C PHE A 34 -8.54 3.04 11.89
N PRO A 35 -7.41 2.32 11.90
CA PRO A 35 -6.18 2.59 11.13
C PRO A 35 -6.07 1.83 9.80
N ILE A 36 -7.14 1.22 9.29
CA ILE A 36 -7.08 0.30 8.15
C ILE A 36 -7.64 0.94 6.88
N LEU A 37 -6.84 0.90 5.82
CA LEU A 37 -7.30 1.02 4.45
C LEU A 37 -7.07 -0.32 3.74
N ASP A 38 -8.15 -0.97 3.32
CA ASP A 38 -8.13 -2.28 2.68
C ASP A 38 -8.73 -2.17 1.29
N VAL A 39 -7.92 -2.46 0.27
CA VAL A 39 -8.27 -2.22 -1.15
C VAL A 39 -7.98 -3.47 -1.96
N LEU A 40 -8.99 -3.92 -2.71
CA LEU A 40 -8.86 -4.99 -3.69
C LEU A 40 -8.71 -4.40 -5.09
N PHE A 41 -7.65 -4.80 -5.79
CA PHE A 41 -7.47 -4.57 -7.21
C PHE A 41 -8.01 -5.75 -7.99
N ASP A 42 -8.97 -5.47 -8.87
CA ASP A 42 -9.58 -6.49 -9.72
C ASP A 42 -9.05 -6.45 -11.16
N HIS A 43 -9.06 -7.60 -11.82
CA HIS A 43 -8.66 -7.75 -13.22
C HIS A 43 -9.56 -8.74 -13.94
N THR A 44 -9.83 -8.49 -15.22
CA THR A 44 -10.69 -9.38 -16.02
C THR A 44 -10.07 -10.76 -16.26
N THR A 45 -8.75 -10.88 -16.18
CA THR A 45 -8.02 -12.11 -16.57
C THR A 45 -6.93 -12.53 -15.58
N ALA A 46 -6.62 -11.70 -14.58
CA ALA A 46 -5.54 -11.97 -13.64
C ALA A 46 -6.10 -12.16 -12.22
N ALA A 47 -5.36 -12.88 -11.38
CA ALA A 47 -5.76 -13.06 -9.98
C ALA A 47 -5.83 -11.69 -9.26
N PRO A 48 -6.91 -11.38 -8.54
CA PRO A 48 -7.03 -10.15 -7.78
C PRO A 48 -5.91 -9.98 -6.75
N LEU A 49 -5.48 -8.75 -6.54
CA LEU A 49 -4.50 -8.40 -5.50
C LEU A 49 -5.18 -7.55 -4.44
N ARG A 50 -5.16 -8.00 -3.19
CA ARG A 50 -5.65 -7.23 -2.05
C ARG A 50 -4.47 -6.62 -1.30
N LEU A 51 -4.58 -5.33 -1.03
CA LEU A 51 -3.65 -4.56 -0.20
C LEU A 51 -4.35 -4.17 1.08
N ARG A 52 -3.76 -4.54 2.21
CA ARG A 52 -4.18 -4.00 3.51
C ARG A 52 -3.09 -3.09 4.05
N LEU A 53 -3.43 -1.81 4.20
CA LEU A 53 -2.55 -0.78 4.71
C LEU A 53 -2.90 -0.54 6.18
N ASN A 54 -1.95 -0.78 7.08
CA ASN A 54 -2.05 -0.44 8.49
C ASN A 54 -1.38 0.91 8.75
N CYS A 55 -2.22 1.88 9.14
CA CYS A 55 -1.90 3.30 9.30
C CYS A 55 -1.88 3.75 10.77
N THR A 56 -1.61 2.85 11.74
CA THR A 56 -1.63 3.19 13.18
C THR A 56 -0.77 4.42 13.52
N GLU A 57 0.36 4.60 12.84
CA GLU A 57 1.35 5.67 13.06
C GLU A 57 1.41 6.66 11.88
N TRP A 58 0.35 6.74 11.07
CA TRP A 58 0.31 7.65 9.92
C TRP A 58 0.33 9.12 10.36
N ASP A 59 0.90 10.11 9.66
CA ASP A 59 1.90 9.99 8.60
C ASP A 59 3.34 10.06 9.13
N GLU A 60 3.56 9.97 10.45
CA GLU A 60 4.91 9.91 11.03
C GLU A 60 5.71 8.71 10.52
N LEU A 61 5.02 7.58 10.31
CA LEU A 61 5.54 6.42 9.59
C LEU A 61 4.64 6.10 8.39
N PRO A 62 5.22 5.56 7.30
CA PRO A 62 4.43 5.07 6.18
C PRO A 62 3.56 3.87 6.63
N PRO A 63 2.48 3.55 5.91
CA PRO A 63 1.67 2.38 6.21
C PRO A 63 2.49 1.10 6.10
N ALA A 64 2.27 0.15 7.01
CA ALA A 64 2.68 -1.24 6.77
C ALA A 64 1.71 -1.84 5.74
N ILE A 65 2.24 -2.46 4.68
CA ILE A 65 1.42 -2.94 3.56
C ILE A 65 1.48 -4.46 3.48
N GLU A 66 0.33 -5.10 3.71
CA GLU A 66 0.16 -6.54 3.57
C GLU A 66 -0.32 -6.89 2.16
N LEU A 67 0.32 -7.88 1.55
CA LEU A 67 -0.09 -8.47 0.28
C LEU A 67 -0.98 -9.69 0.54
N LEU A 68 -2.25 -9.59 0.15
CA LEU A 68 -3.29 -10.59 0.43
C LEU A 68 -3.95 -11.07 -0.88
N ASP A 69 -4.54 -12.27 -0.83
CA ASP A 69 -5.52 -12.72 -1.82
C ASP A 69 -6.90 -12.10 -1.57
N SER A 70 -7.86 -12.37 -2.47
CA SER A 70 -9.24 -11.87 -2.34
C SER A 70 -9.96 -12.35 -1.08
N THR A 71 -9.52 -13.46 -0.48
CA THR A 71 -10.08 -14.00 0.77
C THR A 71 -9.47 -13.37 2.02
N GLY A 72 -8.43 -12.53 1.86
CA GLY A 72 -7.71 -11.91 2.97
C GLY A 72 -6.58 -12.78 3.54
N ARG A 73 -6.18 -13.85 2.85
CA ARG A 73 -5.01 -14.65 3.24
C ARG A 73 -3.76 -14.02 2.66
N HIS A 74 -2.68 -14.01 3.42
CA HIS A 74 -1.40 -13.55 2.93
C HIS A 74 -0.92 -14.36 1.73
N LEU A 75 -0.37 -13.65 0.74
CA LEU A 75 0.30 -14.27 -0.37
C LEU A 75 1.62 -14.91 0.07
N ASN A 76 1.86 -16.14 -0.37
CA ASN A 76 3.14 -16.83 -0.19
C ASN A 76 4.12 -16.56 -1.34
N THR A 77 3.61 -16.07 -2.47
CA THR A 77 4.37 -15.67 -3.65
C THR A 77 4.03 -14.23 -3.96
N ALA A 78 5.03 -13.39 -4.26
CA ALA A 78 4.76 -12.03 -4.68
C ALA A 78 3.83 -12.00 -5.90
N PRO A 79 2.94 -11.00 -6.00
CA PRO A 79 2.25 -10.74 -7.24
C PRO A 79 3.27 -10.40 -8.34
N PRO A 80 2.86 -10.44 -9.63
CA PRO A 80 3.78 -10.16 -10.73
C PRO A 80 4.54 -8.84 -10.52
N ASN A 81 5.86 -8.91 -10.58
CA ASN A 81 6.75 -7.86 -10.10
C ASN A 81 7.07 -6.81 -11.18
N GLY A 82 6.08 -6.03 -11.58
CA GLY A 82 6.26 -4.93 -12.53
C GLY A 82 7.11 -3.80 -11.96
N GLY A 83 8.38 -3.69 -12.39
CA GLY A 83 9.27 -2.59 -12.02
C GLY A 83 9.90 -2.68 -10.63
N GLY A 84 9.97 -3.88 -10.03
CA GLY A 84 10.68 -4.11 -8.77
C GLY A 84 9.88 -3.79 -7.49
N VAL A 85 8.61 -3.42 -7.62
CA VAL A 85 7.74 -2.99 -6.51
C VAL A 85 7.35 -4.13 -5.58
N PHE A 86 7.15 -5.35 -6.09
CA PHE A 86 6.70 -6.50 -5.29
C PHE A 86 7.84 -7.50 -5.12
N ASN A 87 8.47 -7.50 -3.96
CA ASN A 87 9.59 -8.38 -3.68
C ASN A 87 9.07 -9.76 -3.23
N GLY A 88 9.50 -10.82 -3.92
CA GLY A 88 9.14 -12.20 -3.61
C GLY A 88 9.91 -12.84 -2.47
N GLY A 89 11.04 -12.24 -2.06
CA GLY A 89 11.81 -12.68 -0.91
C GLY A 89 11.14 -12.33 0.42
N PRO A 90 11.46 -13.05 1.51
CA PRO A 90 10.92 -12.76 2.82
C PRO A 90 11.51 -11.46 3.38
N HIS A 91 10.66 -10.52 3.76
CA HIS A 91 11.10 -9.33 4.48
C HIS A 91 11.64 -9.73 5.88
N PRO A 92 12.77 -9.19 6.37
CA PRO A 92 13.36 -9.60 7.66
C PRO A 92 12.41 -9.52 8.86
N ASN A 93 11.50 -8.54 8.86
CA ASN A 93 10.58 -8.32 9.98
C ASN A 93 9.29 -9.15 9.89
N THR A 94 8.87 -9.58 8.69
CA THR A 94 7.55 -10.22 8.49
C THR A 94 7.63 -11.65 7.98
N GLY A 95 8.76 -12.05 7.39
CA GLY A 95 8.94 -13.37 6.78
C GLY A 95 8.13 -13.58 5.49
N ARG A 96 7.57 -12.53 4.90
CA ARG A 96 6.63 -12.59 3.76
C ARG A 96 7.11 -11.76 2.57
N PRO A 97 6.58 -12.02 1.35
CA PRO A 97 6.66 -11.08 0.25
C PRO A 97 6.16 -9.69 0.67
N PHE A 98 6.77 -8.63 0.14
CA PHE A 98 6.53 -7.27 0.61
C PHE A 98 6.59 -6.23 -0.51
N VAL A 99 6.08 -5.04 -0.21
CA VAL A 99 6.19 -3.88 -1.10
C VAL A 99 7.55 -3.22 -0.91
N CYS A 100 8.38 -3.25 -1.95
CA CYS A 100 9.69 -2.62 -2.02
C CYS A 100 9.63 -1.29 -2.78
N MET A 101 8.80 -0.37 -2.27
CA MET A 101 8.59 0.97 -2.85
C MET A 101 8.44 2.00 -1.73
N ARG A 102 8.91 3.23 -1.98
CA ARG A 102 8.65 4.38 -1.10
C ARG A 102 7.17 4.49 -0.77
N GLY A 103 6.86 4.83 0.47
CA GLY A 103 5.49 4.86 0.99
C GLY A 103 5.00 3.53 1.56
N ALA A 104 5.80 2.46 1.52
CA ALA A 104 5.58 1.25 2.31
C ALA A 104 6.56 1.17 3.49
N ARG A 105 6.09 0.80 4.67
CA ARG A 105 6.94 0.64 5.86
C ARG A 105 8.05 -0.38 5.64
N GLU A 106 7.71 -1.49 5.00
CA GLU A 106 8.64 -2.57 4.70
C GLU A 106 9.80 -2.08 3.84
N TYR A 107 9.57 -1.15 2.92
CA TYR A 107 10.67 -0.53 2.16
C TYR A 107 11.61 0.27 3.06
N HIS A 108 11.07 1.17 3.88
CA HIS A 108 11.87 2.12 4.67
C HIS A 108 12.63 1.47 5.84
N VAL A 109 12.19 0.30 6.32
CA VAL A 109 12.89 -0.45 7.38
C VAL A 109 13.79 -1.56 6.85
N HIS A 110 13.83 -1.80 5.53
CA HIS A 110 14.68 -2.80 4.92
C HIS A 110 16.14 -2.34 4.90
N SER A 111 17.08 -3.26 5.13
CA SER A 111 18.53 -2.96 5.23
C SER A 111 19.12 -2.32 3.96
N SER A 112 18.49 -2.54 2.81
CA SER A 112 18.90 -1.94 1.53
C SER A 112 18.51 -0.46 1.36
N HIS A 113 17.67 0.08 2.26
CA HIS A 113 17.06 1.41 2.14
C HIS A 113 17.17 2.25 3.41
N THR A 114 18.09 1.92 4.31
CA THR A 114 18.24 2.59 5.62
C THR A 114 18.58 4.07 5.54
N THR A 115 19.10 4.54 4.40
CA THR A 115 19.38 5.97 4.15
C THR A 115 18.22 6.69 3.46
N ASP A 116 17.20 5.97 3.02
CA ASP A 116 16.05 6.52 2.29
C ASP A 116 14.90 6.80 3.26
N LEU A 117 15.03 7.86 4.05
CA LEU A 117 14.12 8.17 5.15
C LEU A 117 12.73 8.61 4.68
N TRP A 118 11.68 8.17 5.38
CA TRP A 118 10.29 8.53 5.07
C TRP A 118 10.02 10.04 5.15
N ASP A 119 10.68 10.75 6.06
CA ASP A 119 10.54 12.20 6.21
C ASP A 119 10.89 12.99 4.94
N ASN A 120 11.69 12.40 4.04
CA ASN A 120 11.99 12.99 2.74
C ASN A 120 10.82 12.92 1.75
N TYR A 121 9.75 12.18 2.06
CA TYR A 121 8.65 11.90 1.14
C TYR A 121 7.27 12.23 1.71
N ARG A 122 7.09 12.16 3.03
CA ARG A 122 5.81 12.46 3.66
C ARG A 122 5.36 13.88 3.32
N GLY A 123 4.11 14.04 2.89
CA GLY A 123 3.56 15.32 2.41
C GLY A 123 3.90 15.69 0.96
N MET A 124 4.71 14.91 0.23
CA MET A 124 4.88 15.10 -1.21
C MET A 124 3.67 14.62 -2.00
N SER A 125 3.45 15.22 -3.19
CA SER A 125 2.39 14.79 -4.10
C SER A 125 2.55 13.31 -4.49
N GLY A 126 1.47 12.55 -4.38
CA GLY A 126 1.46 11.10 -4.67
C GLY A 126 1.90 10.21 -3.52
N MET A 127 2.32 10.77 -2.38
CA MET A 127 2.70 10.04 -1.17
C MET A 127 1.63 10.09 -0.07
N ASP A 128 0.40 10.50 -0.41
CA ASP A 128 -0.79 10.25 0.41
C ASP A 128 -1.32 8.82 0.18
N LEU A 129 -2.28 8.37 1.00
CA LEU A 129 -2.79 6.99 0.91
C LEU A 129 -3.35 6.66 -0.48
N GLY A 130 -4.11 7.56 -1.09
CA GLY A 130 -4.63 7.40 -2.44
C GLY A 130 -3.52 7.31 -3.50
N GLY A 131 -2.50 8.16 -3.39
CA GLY A 131 -1.33 8.16 -4.26
C GLY A 131 -0.50 6.88 -4.15
N ILE A 132 -0.26 6.40 -2.93
CA ILE A 132 0.46 5.14 -2.69
C ILE A 132 -0.31 3.97 -3.33
N VAL A 133 -1.62 3.86 -3.07
CA VAL A 133 -2.47 2.83 -3.69
C VAL A 133 -2.45 2.94 -5.22
N LEU A 134 -2.48 4.16 -5.77
CA LEU A 134 -2.38 4.38 -7.22
C LEU A 134 -1.07 3.89 -7.83
N GLN A 135 0.05 4.16 -7.16
CA GLN A 135 1.37 3.70 -7.60
C GLN A 135 1.44 2.17 -7.61
N LEU A 136 0.94 1.53 -6.56
CA LEU A 136 0.89 0.06 -6.45
C LEU A 136 -0.02 -0.57 -7.51
N TRP A 137 -1.22 0.00 -7.71
CA TRP A 137 -2.12 -0.44 -8.77
C TRP A 137 -1.48 -0.32 -10.14
N ARG A 138 -0.80 0.80 -10.44
CA ARG A 138 -0.09 0.99 -11.72
C ARG A 138 1.03 -0.04 -11.90
N ALA A 139 1.78 -0.35 -10.86
CA ALA A 139 2.84 -1.35 -10.90
C ALA A 139 2.28 -2.75 -11.17
N TRP A 140 1.24 -3.14 -10.46
CA TRP A 140 0.56 -4.40 -10.65
C TRP A 140 -0.10 -4.49 -12.02
N LYS A 141 -0.87 -3.48 -12.44
CA LYS A 141 -1.55 -3.45 -13.74
C LYS A 141 -0.57 -3.64 -14.90
N ARG A 142 0.55 -2.89 -14.92
CA ARG A 142 1.62 -3.07 -15.94
C ARG A 142 2.15 -4.50 -16.03
N SER A 143 2.13 -5.26 -14.94
CA SER A 143 2.65 -6.62 -14.89
C SER A 143 1.64 -7.70 -15.29
N VAL A 144 0.34 -7.39 -15.30
CA VAL A 144 -0.74 -8.35 -15.59
C VAL A 144 -1.48 -8.11 -16.92
N GLY A 145 -1.11 -7.05 -17.65
CA GLY A 145 -1.76 -6.67 -18.93
C GLY A 145 -2.90 -5.69 -18.71
#